data_AF-A0A7C8EJF9-F1
#
_entry.id   AF-A0A7C8EJF9-F1
#
_cell.length_a   1.000
_cell.length_b   1.000
_cell.length_c   1.000
_cell.angle_alpha   90.00
_cell.angle_beta   90.00
_cell.angle_gamma   90.00
#
_symmetry.space_group_name_H-M   'P 1'
#
loop_
_entity.id
_entity.type
_entity.pdbx_description
1 polymer ?
#
loop_
_entity_poly.entity_id
_entity_poly.type
_entity_poly.pdbx_seq_one_letter_code
_entity_poly.pdbx_strand_id
1 'polypeptide(L)'
;MKIKIAWAIQSFFLCFLCNLAFAAVIFFMADRILQGLLEWVSPLSGPGAPALPDDLHMAMGGLGNFIVQVRGYLMTVLAALASAFTLLLWFFLFLAGNRQIKRAGKRAGLSLVPEPEASQSITVRADPGP
;
A
#
# COMPACT_ATOMS: atom_id res chain seq x y z
N MET A 1 0.40 2.00 25.22
CA MET A 1 -0.14 1.18 24.11
C MET A 1 -0.85 1.99 23.03
N LYS A 2 -1.64 3.03 23.37
CA LYS A 2 -2.43 3.86 22.42
C LYS A 2 -1.66 4.39 21.20
N ILE A 3 -0.44 4.89 21.39
CA ILE A 3 0.42 5.44 20.31
C ILE A 3 0.75 4.38 19.24
N LYS A 4 0.99 3.13 19.64
CA LYS A 4 1.30 2.04 18.70
C LYS A 4 0.09 1.67 17.84
N ILE A 5 -1.10 1.68 18.45
CA ILE A 5 -2.37 1.37 17.76
C ILE A 5 -2.70 2.50 16.77
N ALA A 6 -2.61 3.76 17.20
CA ALA A 6 -2.83 4.91 16.33
C ALA A 6 -1.89 4.90 15.12
N TRP A 7 -0.60 4.62 15.34
CA TRP A 7 0.38 4.51 14.26
C TRP A 7 0.10 3.32 13.32
N ALA A 8 -0.30 2.17 13.85
CA ALA A 8 -0.67 1.00 13.05
C ALA A 8 -1.88 1.29 12.14
N ILE A 9 -2.90 1.97 12.67
CA ILE A 9 -4.10 2.34 11.92
C ILE A 9 -3.75 3.39 10.86
N GLN A 10 -3.02 4.44 11.22
CA GLN A 10 -2.65 5.51 10.30
C GLN A 10 -1.78 5.00 9.14
N SER A 11 -0.81 4.13 9.43
CA SER A 11 0.02 3.49 8.41
C SER A 11 -0.78 2.54 7.51
N PHE A 12 -1.75 1.79 8.06
CA PHE A 12 -2.66 0.96 7.28
C PHE A 12 -3.46 1.79 6.28
N PHE A 13 -4.11 2.87 6.74
CA PHE A 13 -4.89 3.75 5.88
C PHE A 13 -4.05 4.39 4.78
N LEU A 14 -2.83 4.83 5.10
CA LEU A 14 -1.93 5.41 4.11
C LEU A 14 -1.53 4.38 3.04
N CYS A 15 -1.15 3.16 3.45
CA CYS A 15 -0.86 2.07 2.53
C CYS A 15 -2.08 1.74 1.66
N PHE A 16 -3.26 1.63 2.28
CA PHE A 16 -4.50 1.34 1.57
C PHE A 16 -4.83 2.40 0.51
N LEU A 17 -4.77 3.69 0.86
CA LEU A 17 -5.09 4.76 -0.08
C LEU A 17 -4.11 4.85 -1.25
N CYS A 18 -2.80 4.74 -0.98
CA CYS A 18 -1.79 4.74 -2.03
C CYS A 18 -1.97 3.54 -2.97
N ASN A 19 -2.22 2.35 -2.41
CA ASN A 19 -2.37 1.14 -3.19
C ASN A 19 -3.71 1.11 -3.95
N LEU A 20 -4.77 1.70 -3.39
CA LEU A 20 -6.05 1.90 -4.07
C LEU A 20 -5.91 2.82 -5.28
N ALA A 21 -5.18 3.94 -5.14
CA ALA A 21 -4.90 4.84 -6.26
C ALA A 21 -4.11 4.13 -7.36
N PHE A 22 -3.10 3.35 -7.00
CA PHE A 22 -2.31 2.58 -7.95
C PHE A 22 -3.14 1.49 -8.65
N ALA A 23 -3.96 0.76 -7.88
CA ALA A 23 -4.89 -0.22 -8.42
C ALA A 23 -5.90 0.42 -9.38
N ALA A 24 -6.43 1.62 -9.07
CA ALA A 24 -7.33 2.33 -9.96
C ALA A 24 -6.68 2.67 -11.32
N VAL A 25 -5.41 3.09 -11.32
CA VAL A 25 -4.66 3.34 -12.55
C VAL A 25 -4.43 2.06 -13.34
N ILE A 26 -4.04 0.97 -12.68
CA ILE A 26 -3.87 -0.35 -13.34
C ILE A 26 -5.20 -0.81 -13.95
N PHE A 27 -6.29 -0.70 -13.20
CA PHE A 27 -7.63 -1.06 -13.68
C PHE A 27 -7.98 -0.27 -14.95
N PHE A 28 -7.81 1.04 -14.90
CA PHE A 28 -8.12 1.92 -16.02
C PHE A 28 -7.30 1.56 -17.27
N MET A 29 -5.99 1.34 -17.10
CA MET A 29 -5.11 0.93 -18.20
C MET A 29 -5.51 -0.43 -18.77
N ALA A 30 -5.74 -1.42 -17.92
CA ALA A 30 -6.13 -2.77 -18.34
C ALA A 30 -7.49 -2.77 -19.05
N ASP A 31 -8.49 -2.06 -18.52
CA ASP A 31 -9.81 -1.93 -19.16
C ASP A 31 -9.70 -1.26 -20.53
N ARG A 32 -8.88 -0.21 -20.68
CA ARG A 32 -8.65 0.45 -21.98
C ARG A 32 -7.94 -0.44 -22.99
N ILE A 33 -6.95 -1.21 -22.55
CA ILE A 33 -6.25 -2.18 -23.40
C ILE A 33 -7.22 -3.26 -23.88
N LEU A 34 -8.02 -3.83 -22.98
CA LEU A 34 -9.00 -4.87 -23.32
C LEU A 34 -10.10 -4.33 -24.26
N GLN A 35 -10.56 -3.09 -24.04
CA GLN A 35 -11.49 -2.43 -24.98
C GLN A 35 -10.87 -2.27 -26.36
N GLY A 36 -9.65 -1.73 -26.46
CA GLY A 36 -8.96 -1.57 -27.74
C GLY A 36 -8.72 -2.89 -28.48
N LEU A 37 -8.39 -3.95 -27.74
CA LEU A 37 -8.31 -5.32 -28.28
C LEU A 37 -9.65 -5.79 -28.84
N LEU A 38 -10.75 -5.56 -28.11
CA LEU A 38 -12.08 -5.94 -28.57
C LEU A 38 -12.50 -5.18 -29.83
N GLU A 39 -12.22 -3.87 -29.89
CA GLU A 39 -12.49 -3.03 -31.06
C GLU A 39 -11.69 -3.47 -32.29
N TRP A 40 -10.47 -3.99 -32.09
CA TRP A 40 -9.65 -4.52 -33.16
C TRP A 40 -10.15 -5.88 -33.70
N VAL A 41 -10.69 -6.74 -32.83
CA VAL A 41 -11.21 -8.07 -33.20
C VAL A 41 -12.64 -8.00 -33.78
N SER A 42 -13.44 -7.03 -33.34
CA SER A 42 -14.84 -6.83 -33.76
C SER A 42 -15.06 -6.81 -35.29
N PRO A 43 -14.30 -6.03 -36.10
CA PRO A 43 -14.51 -5.98 -37.55
C PRO A 43 -14.16 -7.28 -38.28
N LEU A 44 -13.37 -8.16 -37.65
CA LEU A 44 -12.95 -9.45 -38.23
C LEU A 44 -13.89 -10.60 -37.88
N SER A 45 -14.83 -10.37 -36.96
CA SER A 45 -15.73 -11.41 -36.41
C SER A 45 -17.22 -11.08 -36.57
N GLY A 46 -17.55 -9.85 -36.98
CA GLY A 46 -18.92 -9.37 -37.13
C GLY A 46 -19.60 -9.68 -38.48
N PRO A 47 -20.89 -9.36 -38.62
CA PRO A 47 -21.65 -9.52 -39.87
C PRO A 47 -21.05 -8.62 -40.96
N GLY A 48 -20.55 -9.20 -42.05
CA GLY A 48 -19.85 -8.48 -43.11
C GLY A 48 -18.32 -8.50 -43.00
N ALA A 49 -17.76 -9.29 -42.08
CA ALA A 49 -16.32 -9.58 -42.06
C ALA A 49 -15.87 -10.17 -43.41
N PRO A 50 -14.63 -9.88 -43.85
CA PRO A 50 -14.06 -10.50 -45.04
C PRO A 50 -14.13 -12.02 -44.93
N ALA A 51 -14.23 -12.73 -46.05
CA ALA A 51 -14.29 -14.20 -46.06
C ALA A 51 -12.97 -14.77 -45.50
N LEU A 52 -12.94 -14.99 -44.19
CA LEU A 52 -11.84 -15.59 -43.47
C LEU A 52 -12.02 -17.12 -43.46
N PRO A 53 -10.93 -17.91 -43.44
CA PRO A 53 -11.03 -19.34 -43.22
C PRO A 53 -11.78 -19.64 -41.92
N ASP A 54 -12.60 -20.70 -41.90
CA ASP A 54 -13.45 -21.07 -40.76
C ASP A 54 -12.65 -21.18 -39.45
N ASP A 55 -11.43 -21.73 -39.52
CA ASP A 55 -10.51 -21.83 -38.39
C ASP A 55 -10.15 -20.47 -37.78
N LEU A 56 -9.95 -19.45 -38.62
CA LEU A 56 -9.63 -18.10 -38.18
C LEU A 56 -10.86 -17.41 -37.58
N HIS A 57 -12.04 -17.66 -38.16
CA HIS A 57 -13.32 -17.17 -37.63
C HIS A 57 -13.59 -17.71 -36.22
N MET A 58 -13.37 -19.01 -36.01
CA MET A 58 -13.51 -19.63 -34.69
C MET A 58 -12.47 -19.10 -33.70
N ALA A 59 -11.22 -18.93 -34.12
CA ALA A 59 -10.16 -18.38 -33.28
C ALA A 59 -10.46 -16.94 -32.83
N MET A 60 -10.97 -16.09 -33.73
CA MET A 60 -11.37 -14.71 -33.40
C MET A 60 -12.59 -14.66 -32.48
N GLY A 61 -13.58 -15.52 -32.67
CA GLY A 61 -14.71 -15.65 -31.75
C GLY A 61 -14.27 -16.11 -30.35
N GLY A 62 -13.35 -17.08 -30.28
CA GLY A 62 -12.76 -17.53 -29.02
C GLY A 62 -11.98 -16.43 -28.30
N LEU A 63 -11.19 -15.65 -29.05
CA LEU A 63 -10.44 -14.51 -28.52
C LEU A 63 -11.37 -13.41 -27.98
N GLY A 64 -12.44 -13.06 -28.70
CA GLY A 64 -13.43 -12.10 -28.24
C GLY A 64 -14.09 -12.52 -26.93
N ASN A 65 -14.54 -13.78 -26.85
CA ASN A 65 -15.10 -14.34 -25.61
C ASN A 65 -14.10 -14.34 -24.45
N PHE A 66 -12.83 -14.68 -24.71
CA PHE A 66 -11.77 -14.63 -23.72
C PHE A 66 -11.57 -13.20 -23.18
N ILE A 67 -11.51 -12.20 -24.05
CA ILE A 67 -11.36 -10.78 -23.66
C ILE A 67 -12.53 -10.34 -22.77
N VAL A 68 -13.76 -10.70 -23.13
CA VAL A 68 -14.97 -10.38 -22.34
C VAL A 68 -14.91 -11.03 -20.96
N GLN A 69 -14.52 -12.31 -20.88
CA GLN A 69 -14.38 -13.01 -19.60
C GLN A 69 -13.30 -12.39 -18.72
N VAL A 70 -12.10 -12.13 -19.27
CA VAL A 70 -10.99 -11.50 -18.54
C VAL A 70 -11.41 -10.14 -18.00
N ARG A 71 -12.11 -9.33 -18.81
CA ARG A 71 -12.63 -8.04 -18.39
C ARG A 71 -13.64 -8.16 -17.25
N GLY A 72 -14.50 -9.19 -17.27
CA GLY A 72 -15.45 -9.48 -16.20
C GLY A 72 -14.78 -9.81 -14.87
N TYR A 73 -13.65 -10.52 -14.89
CA TYR A 73 -12.90 -10.89 -13.67
C TYR A 73 -11.89 -9.83 -13.22
N LEU A 74 -11.55 -8.87 -14.08
CA LEU A 74 -10.49 -7.89 -13.85
C LEU A 74 -10.65 -7.16 -12.51
N MET A 75 -11.85 -6.68 -12.21
CA MET A 75 -12.11 -5.94 -10.97
C MET A 75 -11.91 -6.82 -9.72
N THR A 76 -12.41 -8.05 -9.74
CA THR A 76 -12.32 -8.99 -8.60
C THR A 76 -10.88 -9.41 -8.35
N VAL A 77 -10.15 -9.76 -9.42
CA VAL A 77 -8.74 -10.16 -9.34
C VAL A 77 -7.90 -9.00 -8.83
N LEU A 78 -8.11 -7.79 -9.36
CA LEU A 78 -7.35 -6.62 -8.95
C LEU A 78 -7.66 -6.21 -7.52
N ALA A 79 -8.91 -6.30 -7.08
CA ALA A 79 -9.29 -6.05 -5.69
C ALA A 79 -8.59 -7.04 -4.75
N ALA A 80 -8.62 -8.35 -5.07
CA ALA A 80 -7.95 -9.37 -4.26
C ALA A 80 -6.43 -9.14 -4.18
N LEU A 81 -5.80 -8.83 -5.31
CA LEU A 81 -4.36 -8.51 -5.37
C LEU A 81 -4.03 -7.24 -4.59
N ALA A 82 -4.78 -6.15 -4.78
CA ALA A 82 -4.58 -4.89 -4.08
C ALA A 82 -4.73 -5.06 -2.56
N SER A 83 -5.72 -5.82 -2.10
CA SER A 83 -5.89 -6.14 -0.68
C SER A 83 -4.72 -6.93 -0.13
N ALA A 84 -4.30 -8.00 -0.82
CA ALA A 84 -3.15 -8.82 -0.41
C ALA A 84 -1.86 -7.99 -0.34
N PHE A 85 -1.62 -7.16 -1.34
CA PHE A 85 -0.45 -6.30 -1.42
C PHE A 85 -0.46 -5.21 -0.34
N THR A 86 -1.63 -4.65 -0.03
CA THR A 86 -1.81 -3.67 1.07
C THR A 86 -1.46 -4.30 2.41
N LEU A 87 -1.98 -5.49 2.70
CA LEU A 87 -1.68 -6.21 3.94
C LEU A 87 -0.19 -6.55 4.05
N LEU A 88 0.42 -6.97 2.95
CA LEU A 88 1.85 -7.30 2.89
C LEU A 88 2.72 -6.06 3.17
N LEU A 89 2.48 -4.96 2.45
CA LEU A 89 3.17 -3.68 2.64
C LEU A 89 2.99 -3.17 4.07
N TRP A 90 1.75 -3.20 4.57
CA TRP A 90 1.45 -2.78 5.93
C TRP A 90 2.17 -3.65 6.97
N PHE A 91 2.22 -4.97 6.79
CA PHE A 91 2.93 -5.86 7.69
C PHE A 91 4.43 -5.52 7.76
N PHE A 92 5.07 -5.32 6.62
CA PHE A 92 6.49 -4.91 6.58
C PHE A 92 6.71 -3.53 7.20
N LEU A 93 5.84 -2.57 6.88
CA LEU A 93 5.90 -1.22 7.44
C LEU A 93 5.74 -1.26 8.96
N PHE A 94 4.77 -2.04 9.45
CA PHE A 94 4.52 -2.26 10.87
C PHE A 94 5.76 -2.84 11.57
N LEU A 95 6.37 -3.89 11.01
CA LEU A 95 7.63 -4.45 11.54
C LEU A 95 8.76 -3.42 11.60
N ALA A 96 8.94 -2.65 10.52
CA ALA A 96 9.98 -1.64 10.41
C ALA A 96 9.79 -0.50 11.43
N GLY A 97 8.58 0.03 11.55
CA GLY A 97 8.29 1.09 12.51
C GLY A 97 8.33 0.62 13.96
N ASN A 98 7.99 -0.63 14.26
CA ASN A 98 8.14 -1.18 15.62
C ASN A 98 9.62 -1.24 16.04
N ARG A 99 10.53 -1.54 15.11
CA ARG A 99 11.99 -1.47 15.35
C ARG A 99 12.45 -0.04 15.62
N GLN A 100 11.93 0.94 14.86
CA GLN A 100 12.29 2.35 15.04
C GLN A 100 11.72 2.95 16.35
N ILE A 101 10.48 2.63 16.72
CA ILE A 101 9.87 3.06 17.99
C ILE A 101 10.66 2.51 19.19
N LYS A 102 11.13 1.25 19.13
CA LYS A 102 12.00 0.69 20.16
C LYS A 102 13.35 1.42 20.25
N ARG A 103 13.95 1.78 19.11
CA ARG A 103 15.22 2.54 19.06
C ARG A 103 15.05 3.98 19.57
N ALA A 104 13.98 4.66 19.19
CA ALA A 104 13.64 6.00 19.65
C ALA A 104 13.34 6.03 21.16
N GLY A 105 12.60 5.04 21.67
CA GLY A 105 12.33 4.90 23.10
C GLY A 105 13.60 4.67 23.94
N LYS A 106 14.57 3.88 23.45
CA LYS A 106 15.87 3.72 24.10
C LYS A 106 16.66 5.03 24.15
N ARG A 107 16.65 5.82 23.07
CA ARG A 107 17.32 7.13 23.01
C ARG A 107 16.64 8.17 23.92
N ALA A 108 15.30 8.17 23.98
CA ALA A 108 14.55 9.03 24.87
C ALA A 108 14.75 8.67 26.35
N GLY A 109 14.84 7.36 26.67
CA GLY A 109 15.14 6.89 28.03
C GLY A 109 16.56 7.22 28.49
N LEU A 110 17.54 7.28 27.58
CA LEU A 110 18.90 7.73 27.88
C LEU A 110 19.00 9.25 28.07
N SER A 111 18.06 10.02 27.52
CA SER A 111 18.01 11.48 27.66
C SER A 111 17.35 11.96 28.96
N LEU A 112 16.83 11.03 29.78
CA LEU A 112 16.17 11.31 31.06
C LEU A 112 17.03 10.91 32.27
N VAL A 113 18.30 10.54 32.10
CA VAL A 113 19.22 10.42 33.24
C VAL A 113 19.37 11.83 33.82
N PRO A 114 18.86 12.10 35.04
CA PRO A 114 19.04 13.40 35.66
C PRO A 114 20.53 13.57 35.90
N GLU A 115 21.06 14.71 35.46
CA GLU A 115 22.36 15.20 35.90
C GLU A 115 22.37 15.12 37.44
N PRO A 116 23.32 14.41 38.06
CA PRO A 116 23.33 14.29 39.51
C PRO A 116 23.47 15.69 40.09
N GLU A 117 22.47 16.09 40.86
CA GLU A 117 22.49 17.32 41.65
C GLU A 117 23.85 17.43 42.34
N ALA A 118 24.63 18.45 41.95
CA ALA A 118 25.84 18.85 42.63
C ALA A 118 25.46 19.42 44.00
N SER A 119 25.20 18.52 44.95
CA SER A 119 25.01 18.85 46.36
C SER A 119 26.36 18.79 47.08
N GLN A 120 27.10 19.91 47.07
CA GLN A 120 28.11 20.27 48.09
C GLN A 120 28.23 21.80 48.07
N SER A 121 28.18 22.57 49.15
CA SER A 121 28.03 22.29 50.58
C SER A 121 27.78 23.64 51.27
N ILE A 122 26.90 23.64 52.24
CA ILE A 122 26.68 24.73 53.20
C ILE A 122 28.01 25.15 53.84
N THR A 123 28.31 26.45 53.86
CA THR A 123 29.15 27.04 54.91
C THR A 123 28.51 28.34 55.37
N VAL A 124 27.44 28.19 56.16
CA VAL A 124 26.95 29.25 57.05
C VAL A 124 28.01 29.39 58.14
N ARG A 125 28.91 30.37 57.99
CA ARG A 125 29.75 30.84 59.07
C ARG A 125 28.94 31.88 59.84
N ALA A 126 28.30 31.42 60.92
CA ALA A 126 27.94 32.29 62.01
C ALA A 126 29.25 32.77 62.67
N ASP A 127 29.38 34.07 62.90
CA ASP A 127 30.23 34.58 63.98
C ASP A 127 29.43 35.66 64.71
N PRO A 128 29.41 35.66 66.06
CA PRO A 128 28.58 36.51 66.89
C PRO A 128 29.29 37.84 67.18
N GLY A 129 28.49 38.88 67.47
CA GLY A 129 28.99 40.11 68.09
C GLY A 129 29.62 39.86 69.46
N PRO A 130 30.24 40.88 70.08
CA PRO A 130 29.69 42.23 70.23
C PRO A 130 30.50 43.36 69.59
#